data_AF-A0A5B7C3M6-F1
#
_entry.id   AF-A0A5B7C3M6-F1
#
_cell.length_a   1.000
_cell.length_b   1.000
_cell.length_c   1.000
_cell.angle_alpha   90.00
_cell.angle_beta   90.00
_cell.angle_gamma   90.00
#
_symmetry.space_group_name_H-M   'P 1'
#
loop_
_entity.id
_entity.type
_entity.pdbx_description
1 polymer ?
#
loop_
_entity_poly.entity_id
_entity_poly.type
_entity_poly.pdbx_seq_one_letter_code
_entity_poly.pdbx_strand_id
1 'polypeptide(L)'
;SALHAAVNFGQYPYAGYLPNRPTSSRRFMPEPNTPEYHELKSNPEKAFLTTITAQLQTLLGISIIEILSRHSSDEVYLGQRDTPEWTRDTEPMEAFGRFGNKLAEIEGRIIEMNNNKRWKNRVGPVNVPYTLLYPTSEGGLTGKGIPNSVSI
;
A
#
# COMPACT_ATOMS: atom_id res chain seq x y z
N SER A 1 -6.83 5.10 -12.13
CA SER A 1 -7.11 3.90 -11.33
C SER A 1 -5.83 3.15 -10.91
N ALA A 2 -5.46 2.05 -11.56
CA ALA A 2 -4.58 1.01 -11.00
C ALA A 2 -3.16 1.47 -10.62
N LEU A 3 -2.52 2.33 -11.43
CA LEU A 3 -1.18 2.84 -11.11
C LEU A 3 -1.17 3.60 -9.79
N HIS A 4 -2.13 4.50 -9.60
CA HIS A 4 -2.28 5.26 -8.36
C HIS A 4 -2.50 4.31 -7.18
N ALA A 5 -3.45 3.37 -7.30
CA ALA A 5 -3.74 2.42 -6.23
C ALA A 5 -2.51 1.60 -5.79
N ALA A 6 -1.70 1.14 -6.77
CA ALA A 6 -0.51 0.34 -6.53
C ALA A 6 0.61 1.08 -5.76
N VAL A 7 0.66 2.41 -5.86
CA VAL A 7 1.69 3.23 -5.18
C VAL A 7 1.15 3.97 -3.95
N ASN A 8 -0.17 4.03 -3.78
CA ASN A 8 -0.82 4.83 -2.74
C ASN A 8 -1.25 3.99 -1.52
N PHE A 9 -2.11 2.98 -1.70
CA PHE A 9 -2.76 2.28 -0.57
C PHE A 9 -1.84 1.32 0.18
N GLY A 10 -0.60 1.13 -0.31
CA GLY A 10 0.46 0.43 0.39
C GLY A 10 1.29 1.31 1.32
N GLN A 11 1.10 2.64 1.32
CA GLN A 11 1.97 3.53 2.09
C GLN A 11 1.95 3.20 3.59
N TYR A 12 0.78 3.19 4.23
CA TYR A 12 0.69 2.84 5.66
C TYR A 12 0.97 1.35 5.92
N PRO A 13 0.39 0.37 5.18
CA PRO A 13 0.69 -1.04 5.42
C PRO A 13 2.19 -1.39 5.40
N TYR A 14 3.00 -0.75 4.53
CA TYR A 14 4.43 -0.99 4.47
C TYR A 14 5.28 -0.03 5.30
N ALA A 15 4.87 1.23 5.46
CA ALA A 15 5.70 2.28 6.08
C ALA A 15 5.18 2.76 7.45
N GLY A 16 4.05 2.23 7.94
CA GLY A 16 3.53 2.52 9.29
C GLY A 16 4.49 2.07 10.40
N TYR A 17 5.30 1.04 10.13
CA TYR A 17 6.49 0.74 10.92
C TYR A 17 7.72 1.41 10.28
N LEU A 18 8.05 2.62 10.74
CA LEU A 18 9.05 3.46 10.08
C LEU A 18 10.43 2.79 9.84
N PRO A 19 11.00 1.97 10.74
CA PRO A 19 12.26 1.27 10.47
C PRO A 19 12.28 0.50 9.14
N ASN A 20 11.11 0.05 8.65
CA ASN A 20 10.99 -0.63 7.36
C ASN A 20 11.11 0.32 6.16
N ARG A 21 10.75 1.60 6.30
CA ARG A 21 10.79 2.61 5.22
C ARG A 21 11.16 4.00 5.76
N PRO A 22 12.42 4.20 6.20
CA PRO A 22 12.86 5.50 6.67
C PRO A 22 12.81 6.54 5.55
N THR A 23 12.37 7.75 5.89
CA THR A 23 12.19 8.86 4.92
C THR A 23 13.41 9.76 4.84
N SER A 24 14.31 9.69 5.82
CA SER A 24 15.57 10.43 5.83
C SER A 24 16.66 9.67 6.58
N SER A 25 17.90 10.08 6.32
CA SER A 25 19.08 9.67 7.09
C SER A 25 19.79 10.93 7.61
N ARG A 26 20.17 10.93 8.89
CA ARG A 26 20.67 12.10 9.63
C ARG A 26 22.19 12.11 9.82
N ARG A 27 22.87 10.99 9.59
CA ARG A 27 24.34 10.86 9.69
C ARG A 27 24.88 9.83 8.70
N PHE A 28 26.15 9.98 8.35
CA PHE A 28 26.90 9.00 7.55
C PHE A 28 27.28 7.77 8.37
N MET A 29 27.84 6.75 7.70
CA MET A 29 28.47 5.62 8.36
C MET A 29 29.59 6.13 9.28
N PRO A 30 29.64 5.74 10.57
CA PRO A 30 30.71 6.17 11.44
C PRO A 30 32.06 5.57 11.05
N GLU A 31 33.13 6.34 11.18
CA GLU A 31 34.50 5.88 10.92
C GLU A 31 35.03 4.99 12.06
N PRO A 32 35.92 4.04 11.79
CA PRO A 32 36.55 3.22 12.82
C PRO A 32 37.17 4.07 13.95
N ASN A 33 37.08 3.56 15.18
CA ASN A 33 37.59 4.20 16.41
C ASN A 33 36.85 5.50 16.82
N THR A 34 35.67 5.78 16.28
CA THR A 34 34.78 6.86 16.78
C THR A 34 33.80 6.36 17.85
N PRO A 35 33.30 7.24 18.75
CA PRO A 35 32.24 6.87 19.70
C PRO A 35 31.01 6.26 19.03
N GLU A 36 30.62 6.77 17.85
CA GLU A 36 29.49 6.28 17.07
C GLU A 36 29.75 4.89 16.48
N TYR A 37 30.99 4.58 16.10
CA TYR A 37 31.37 3.23 15.67
C TYR A 37 31.30 2.24 16.84
N HIS A 38 31.72 2.66 18.04
CA HIS A 38 31.55 1.87 19.25
C HIS A 38 30.06 1.69 19.64
N GLU A 39 29.21 2.71 19.47
CA GLU A 39 27.76 2.60 19.62
C GLU A 39 27.18 1.58 18.63
N LEU A 40 27.56 1.63 17.35
CA LEU A 40 27.07 0.66 16.35
C LEU A 40 27.42 -0.79 16.72
N LYS A 41 28.62 -1.04 17.24
CA LYS A 41 29.06 -2.38 17.66
C LYS A 41 28.34 -2.88 18.91
N SER A 42 28.07 -1.98 19.87
CA SER A 42 27.49 -2.34 21.17
C SER A 42 25.96 -2.29 21.20
N ASN A 43 25.35 -1.40 20.42
CA ASN A 43 23.92 -1.18 20.34
C ASN A 43 23.50 -0.76 18.91
N PRO A 44 23.43 -1.72 17.97
CA PRO A 44 23.10 -1.44 16.58
C PRO A 44 21.70 -0.85 16.40
N GLU A 45 20.74 -1.20 17.26
CA GLU A 45 19.37 -0.65 17.22
C GLU A 45 19.36 0.84 17.52
N LYS A 46 20.03 1.27 18.60
CA LYS A 46 20.18 2.68 18.92
C LYS A 46 20.93 3.41 17.81
N ALA A 47 21.97 2.79 17.26
CA ALA A 47 22.73 3.36 16.16
C ALA A 47 21.86 3.57 14.91
N PHE A 48 21.00 2.61 14.59
CA PHE A 48 20.05 2.67 13.49
C PHE A 48 18.98 3.75 13.70
N LEU A 49 18.32 3.78 14.87
CA LEU A 49 17.29 4.77 15.21
C LEU A 49 17.84 6.20 15.26
N THR A 50 19.10 6.37 15.67
CA THR A 50 19.79 7.67 15.63
C THR A 50 20.14 8.11 14.21
N THR A 51 20.25 7.15 13.28
CA THR A 51 20.58 7.43 11.87
C THR A 51 19.34 7.75 11.05
N ILE A 52 18.23 7.04 11.21
CA ILE A 52 17.02 7.26 10.42
C ILE A 52 16.21 8.48 10.90
N THR A 53 15.06 8.75 10.25
CA THR A 53 14.11 9.83 10.55
C THR A 53 13.89 10.02 12.06
N ALA A 54 13.92 11.28 12.52
CA ALA A 54 13.73 11.61 13.93
C ALA A 54 12.28 11.30 14.41
N GLN A 55 12.12 11.06 15.72
CA GLN A 55 10.84 10.60 16.29
C GLN A 55 9.66 11.53 15.97
N LEU A 56 9.81 12.85 16.10
CA LEU A 56 8.70 13.78 15.81
C LEU A 56 8.30 13.76 14.33
N GLN A 57 9.29 13.73 13.42
CA GLN A 57 9.05 13.61 11.98
C GLN A 57 8.43 12.26 11.62
N THR A 58 8.79 11.21 12.36
CA THR A 58 8.20 9.87 12.22
C THR A 58 6.71 9.90 12.51
N LEU A 59 6.31 10.49 13.65
CA LEU A 59 4.91 10.59 14.04
C LEU A 59 4.10 11.35 13.00
N LEU A 60 4.61 12.50 12.54
CA LEU A 60 3.95 13.28 11.48
C LEU A 60 3.85 12.48 10.17
N GLY A 61 4.93 11.82 9.77
CA GLY A 61 4.97 11.01 8.54
C GLY A 61 3.97 9.86 8.56
N ILE A 62 3.93 9.09 9.65
CA ILE A 62 3.00 7.97 9.83
C ILE A 62 1.55 8.46 9.80
N SER A 63 1.21 9.55 10.49
CA SER A 63 -0.13 10.12 10.48
C SER A 63 -0.57 10.55 9.07
N ILE A 64 0.33 11.13 8.28
CA ILE A 64 0.03 11.54 6.90
C ILE A 64 -0.24 10.30 6.03
N ILE A 65 0.65 9.31 6.04
CA ILE A 65 0.45 8.11 5.20
C ILE A 65 -0.74 7.27 5.65
N GLU A 66 -1.15 7.36 6.92
CA GLU A 66 -2.39 6.73 7.41
C GLU A 66 -3.61 7.32 6.72
N ILE A 67 -3.71 8.65 6.69
CA ILE A 67 -4.77 9.35 5.96
C ILE A 67 -4.70 8.99 4.48
N LEU A 68 -3.49 9.03 3.89
CA LEU A 68 -3.26 8.74 2.48
C LEU A 68 -3.40 7.27 2.07
N SER A 69 -3.64 6.35 3.00
CA SER A 69 -3.86 4.93 2.67
C SER A 69 -5.28 4.48 2.94
N ARG A 70 -6.15 5.38 3.39
CA ARG A 70 -7.52 5.07 3.78
C ARG A 70 -8.45 5.26 2.58
N HIS A 71 -9.36 4.33 2.36
CA HIS A 71 -10.46 4.53 1.42
C HIS A 71 -11.63 5.23 2.12
N SER A 72 -12.23 6.22 1.45
CA SER A 72 -13.52 6.77 1.88
C SER A 72 -14.63 5.72 1.79
N SER A 73 -15.68 5.86 2.61
CA SER A 73 -16.83 4.95 2.59
C SER A 73 -17.71 5.10 1.36
N ASP A 74 -17.64 6.23 0.68
CA ASP A 74 -18.38 6.57 -0.55
C ASP A 74 -17.51 6.44 -1.82
N GLU A 75 -16.36 5.77 -1.73
CA GLU A 75 -15.46 5.55 -2.86
C GLU A 75 -16.11 4.74 -4.00
N VAL A 76 -15.79 5.10 -5.24
CA VAL A 76 -16.25 4.40 -6.45
C VAL A 76 -15.07 3.67 -7.09
N TYR A 77 -15.12 2.34 -7.00
CA TYR A 77 -14.04 1.49 -7.47
C TYR A 77 -14.09 1.23 -8.98
N LEU A 78 -12.98 0.71 -9.50
CA LEU A 78 -12.85 0.33 -10.89
C LEU A 78 -13.92 -0.72 -11.25
N GLY A 79 -14.66 -0.47 -12.34
CA GLY A 79 -15.80 -1.29 -12.73
C GLY A 79 -17.11 -0.92 -12.03
N GLN A 80 -17.12 0.16 -11.26
CA GLN A 80 -18.32 0.76 -10.67
C GLN A 80 -18.54 2.18 -11.20
N ARG A 81 -19.77 2.66 -11.06
CA ARG A 81 -20.16 4.05 -11.27
C ARG A 81 -21.00 4.54 -10.09
N ASP A 82 -20.99 5.85 -9.90
CA ASP A 82 -21.82 6.57 -8.93
C ASP A 82 -23.32 6.46 -9.25
N THR A 83 -23.67 6.35 -10.52
CA THR A 83 -25.05 6.32 -11.03
C THR A 83 -25.26 5.14 -12.00
N PRO A 84 -26.26 4.27 -11.78
CA PRO A 84 -26.57 3.16 -12.68
C PRO A 84 -27.04 3.62 -14.07
N GLU A 85 -27.80 4.72 -14.16
CA GLU A 85 -28.41 5.23 -15.39
C GLU A 85 -27.53 6.26 -16.11
N TRP A 86 -26.20 6.13 -16.04
CA TRP A 86 -25.25 7.04 -16.68
C TRP A 86 -25.37 7.09 -18.21
N THR A 87 -26.02 6.10 -18.82
CA THR A 87 -26.44 6.08 -20.21
C THR A 87 -27.74 5.28 -20.37
N ARG A 88 -28.49 5.55 -21.44
CA ARG A 88 -29.66 4.77 -21.87
C ARG A 88 -29.32 3.73 -22.93
N ASP A 89 -28.11 3.77 -23.47
CA ASP A 89 -27.67 2.87 -24.53
C ASP A 89 -27.35 1.48 -23.97
N THR A 90 -27.99 0.45 -24.53
CA THR A 90 -27.82 -0.93 -24.06
C THR A 90 -26.40 -1.45 -24.28
N GLU A 91 -25.79 -1.15 -25.43
CA GLU A 91 -24.47 -1.69 -25.78
C GLU A 91 -23.34 -1.26 -24.81
N PRO A 92 -23.17 0.04 -24.48
CA PRO A 92 -22.21 0.46 -23.45
C PRO A 92 -22.52 -0.13 -22.06
N MET A 93 -23.79 -0.30 -21.71
CA MET A 93 -24.19 -0.88 -20.42
C MET A 93 -23.76 -2.34 -20.31
N GLU A 94 -24.01 -3.14 -21.35
CA GLU A 94 -23.55 -4.53 -21.41
C GLU A 94 -22.03 -4.64 -21.43
N ALA A 95 -21.34 -3.77 -22.18
CA ALA A 95 -19.89 -3.72 -22.21
C ALA A 95 -19.30 -3.41 -20.82
N PHE A 96 -19.90 -2.47 -20.09
CA PHE A 96 -19.50 -2.14 -18.73
C PHE A 96 -19.75 -3.30 -17.75
N GLY A 97 -20.88 -4.01 -17.88
CA GLY A 97 -21.15 -5.23 -17.12
C GLY A 97 -20.11 -6.33 -17.37
N ARG A 98 -19.73 -6.56 -18.64
CA ARG A 98 -18.64 -7.49 -18.98
C ARG A 98 -17.30 -7.07 -18.37
N PHE A 99 -17.02 -5.78 -18.33
CA PHE A 99 -15.81 -5.25 -17.69
C PHE A 99 -15.79 -5.54 -16.18
N GLY A 100 -16.88 -5.26 -15.45
CA GLY A 100 -17.00 -5.58 -14.03
C GLY A 100 -16.84 -7.07 -13.73
N ASN A 101 -17.49 -7.93 -14.51
CA ASN A 101 -17.34 -9.39 -14.40
C ASN A 101 -15.88 -9.82 -14.63
N LYS A 102 -15.20 -9.21 -15.61
CA LYS A 102 -13.79 -9.52 -15.86
C LYS A 102 -12.87 -9.12 -14.71
N LEU A 103 -13.16 -8.01 -14.03
CA LEU A 103 -12.42 -7.60 -12.84
C LEU A 103 -12.61 -8.58 -11.69
N ALA A 104 -13.84 -9.07 -11.46
CA ALA A 104 -14.11 -10.09 -10.44
C ALA A 104 -13.35 -11.40 -10.72
N GLU A 105 -13.28 -11.85 -11.98
CA GLU A 105 -12.46 -13.00 -12.37
C GLU A 105 -10.96 -12.76 -12.09
N ILE A 106 -10.47 -11.56 -12.38
CA ILE A 106 -9.07 -11.19 -12.11
C ILE A 106 -8.79 -11.22 -10.60
N GLU A 107 -9.70 -10.70 -9.78
CA GLU A 107 -9.56 -10.74 -8.32
C GLU A 107 -9.46 -12.19 -7.82
N GLY A 108 -10.34 -13.08 -8.30
CA GLY A 108 -10.29 -14.50 -8.00
C GLY A 108 -8.94 -15.14 -8.34
N ARG A 109 -8.40 -14.82 -9.53
CA ARG A 109 -7.04 -15.25 -9.90
C ARG A 109 -5.99 -14.70 -8.93
N ILE A 110 -6.05 -13.43 -8.54
CA ILE A 110 -5.09 -12.86 -7.59
C ILE A 110 -5.15 -13.58 -6.23
N ILE A 111 -6.33 -13.95 -5.75
CA ILE A 111 -6.52 -14.73 -4.53
C ILE A 111 -5.86 -16.11 -4.66
N GLU A 112 -6.11 -16.85 -5.74
CA GLU A 112 -5.46 -18.14 -6.00
C GLU A 112 -3.94 -18.02 -6.01
N MET A 113 -3.45 -16.98 -6.68
CA MET A 113 -2.03 -16.66 -6.81
C MET A 113 -1.39 -16.34 -5.45
N ASN A 114 -2.08 -15.61 -4.58
CA ASN A 114 -1.65 -15.31 -3.20
C ASN A 114 -1.62 -16.55 -2.30
N ASN A 115 -2.52 -17.52 -2.51
CA ASN A 115 -2.58 -18.77 -1.75
C ASN A 115 -1.65 -19.87 -2.28
N ASN A 116 -1.09 -19.69 -3.48
CA ASN A 116 -0.22 -20.68 -4.10
C ASN A 116 1.22 -20.61 -3.54
N LYS A 117 1.64 -21.66 -2.83
CA LYS A 117 2.98 -21.78 -2.23
C LYS A 117 4.14 -21.67 -3.24
N ARG A 118 3.90 -21.93 -4.53
CA ARG A 118 4.90 -21.71 -5.58
C ARG A 118 5.31 -20.23 -5.65
N TRP A 119 4.42 -19.31 -5.31
CA TRP A 119 4.56 -17.87 -5.56
C TRP A 119 4.92 -17.12 -4.28
N LYS A 120 5.93 -17.62 -3.56
CA LYS A 120 6.39 -17.10 -2.26
C LYS A 120 6.60 -15.59 -2.18
N ASN A 121 7.00 -14.93 -3.27
CA ASN A 121 7.25 -13.49 -3.32
C ASN A 121 5.98 -12.64 -3.18
N ARG A 122 4.80 -13.24 -3.30
CA ARG A 122 3.52 -12.55 -3.12
C ARG A 122 3.15 -12.35 -1.66
N VAL A 123 3.80 -13.06 -0.74
CA VAL A 123 3.48 -13.07 0.69
C VAL A 123 4.72 -12.73 1.51
N GLY A 124 5.87 -13.30 1.12
CA GLY A 124 7.15 -13.06 1.77
C GLY A 124 7.22 -13.59 3.21
N PRO A 125 8.32 -13.32 3.93
CA PRO A 125 8.52 -13.78 5.31
C PRO A 125 7.62 -13.07 6.32
N VAL A 126 7.05 -11.91 5.96
CA VAL A 126 6.16 -11.11 6.81
C VAL A 126 4.70 -11.58 6.76
N ASN A 127 4.39 -12.60 5.96
CA ASN A 127 3.04 -13.17 5.82
C ASN A 127 1.97 -12.15 5.38
N VAL A 128 2.34 -11.21 4.51
CA VAL A 128 1.42 -10.18 3.99
C VAL A 128 1.17 -10.42 2.50
N PRO A 129 -0.01 -10.94 2.10
CA PRO A 129 -0.33 -11.16 0.69
C PRO A 129 -0.40 -9.85 -0.11
N TYR A 130 -0.01 -9.91 -1.39
CA TYR A 130 -0.09 -8.76 -2.28
C TYR A 130 -1.52 -8.55 -2.75
N THR A 131 -2.20 -7.58 -2.14
CA THR A 131 -3.63 -7.27 -2.38
C THR A 131 -3.89 -5.89 -3.00
N LEU A 132 -2.85 -5.06 -3.21
CA LEU A 132 -2.97 -3.68 -3.71
C LEU A 132 -3.66 -3.54 -5.08
N LEU A 133 -3.77 -4.63 -5.84
CA LEU A 133 -4.43 -4.67 -7.15
C LEU A 133 -5.72 -5.51 -7.15
N TYR A 134 -6.32 -5.74 -5.98
CA TYR A 134 -7.69 -6.23 -5.92
C TYR A 134 -8.60 -5.10 -6.38
N PRO A 135 -9.48 -5.31 -7.37
CA PRO A 135 -10.42 -4.29 -7.83
C PRO A 135 -11.30 -3.72 -6.71
N THR A 136 -11.75 -4.56 -5.77
CA THR A 136 -12.71 -4.18 -4.73
C THR A 136 -12.09 -3.93 -3.36
N SER A 137 -12.73 -3.06 -2.57
CA SER A 137 -12.43 -2.83 -1.15
C SER A 137 -13.66 -2.31 -0.42
N GLU A 138 -13.54 -2.26 0.91
CA GLU A 138 -14.43 -1.52 1.81
C GLU A 138 -13.76 -0.20 2.22
N GLY A 139 -14.51 0.68 2.87
CA GLY A 139 -13.96 1.91 3.48
C GLY A 139 -12.97 1.57 4.60
N GLY A 140 -11.92 2.40 4.74
CA GLY A 140 -10.90 2.22 5.76
C GLY A 140 -9.50 1.86 5.22
N LEU A 141 -8.63 1.40 6.12
CA LEU A 141 -7.25 1.00 5.84
C LEU A 141 -7.19 -0.49 5.50
N THR A 142 -7.42 -0.82 4.22
CA THR A 142 -7.62 -2.22 3.81
C THR A 142 -6.41 -2.81 3.07
N GLY A 143 -5.52 -1.97 2.53
CA GLY A 143 -4.39 -2.43 1.70
C GLY A 143 -4.82 -3.13 0.40
N LYS A 144 -6.02 -2.82 -0.10
CA LYS A 144 -6.61 -3.37 -1.32
C LYS A 144 -7.62 -2.40 -1.92
N GLY A 145 -8.09 -2.63 -3.15
CA GLY A 145 -9.06 -1.77 -3.82
C GLY A 145 -8.41 -0.86 -4.86
N ILE A 146 -9.04 -0.76 -6.03
CA ILE A 146 -8.60 0.14 -7.09
C ILE A 146 -9.71 1.18 -7.34
N PRO A 147 -9.58 2.41 -6.84
CA PRO A 147 -10.49 3.50 -7.20
C PRO A 147 -10.45 3.82 -8.69
N ASN A 148 -11.53 4.42 -9.21
CA ASN A 148 -11.56 4.91 -10.59
C ASN A 148 -10.49 5.99 -10.84
N SER A 149 -10.29 6.90 -9.88
CA SER A 149 -9.50 8.13 -10.04
C SER A 149 -8.30 8.18 -9.09
N VAL A 150 -7.64 9.34 -9.04
CA VAL A 150 -6.66 9.70 -8.01
C VAL A 150 -7.46 10.34 -6.87
N SER A 151 -8.10 9.48 -6.10
CA SER A 151 -8.91 9.83 -4.93
C SER A 151 -8.25 9.25 -3.68
N ILE A 152 -8.44 9.98 -2.57
CA ILE A 152 -8.01 9.58 -1.25
C ILE A 152 -9.10 9.83 -0.23
#